data_AF-A0A931Y9H5-F1
#
_entry.id   AF-A0A931Y9H5-F1
#
_cell.length_a   1.000
_cell.length_b   1.000
_cell.length_c   1.000
_cell.angle_alpha   90.00
_cell.angle_beta   90.00
_cell.angle_gamma   90.00
#
_symmetry.space_group_name_H-M   'P 1'
#
loop_
_entity.id
_entity.type
_entity.pdbx_description
1 polymer ?
#
loop_
_entity_poly.entity_id
_entity_poly.type
_entity_poly.pdbx_seq_one_letter_code
_entity_poly.pdbx_strand_id
1 'polypeptide(L)'
;MIVKIITNIILIIVLAVVQISLISALPGLAGNLNLVLVALIFILGFSSLDFAAWWTIGLGFLLEIFSFLPFGAYLISLSLTLMIANFLLNYFFTNRSLYSFLALTGLATVIYELIINFFVLIFMEINLPAALTAGNFWFSKLEQIGLNLLLAVIIYYIIHFLGRNLRPVFLFHGVKKY
;
A
#
# COMPACT_ATOMS: atom_id res chain seq x y z
N MET A 1 -22.37 9.66 10.96
CA MET A 1 -22.02 9.18 9.59
C MET A 1 -21.10 10.16 8.88
N ILE A 2 -21.49 11.44 8.77
CA ILE A 2 -20.69 12.51 8.12
C ILE A 2 -19.27 12.63 8.69
N VAL A 3 -19.11 12.63 10.02
CA VAL A 3 -17.79 12.74 10.67
C VAL A 3 -16.82 11.65 10.19
N LYS A 4 -17.27 10.39 10.06
CA LYS A 4 -16.41 9.28 9.59
C LYS A 4 -15.92 9.50 8.16
N ILE A 5 -16.79 10.02 7.28
CA ILE A 5 -16.45 10.33 5.89
C ILE A 5 -15.41 11.44 5.86
N ILE A 6 -15.64 12.53 6.60
CA ILE A 6 -14.70 13.65 6.70
C ILE A 6 -13.34 13.17 7.23
N THR A 7 -13.30 12.36 8.28
CA THR A 7 -12.06 11.81 8.83
C THR A 7 -11.31 10.97 7.78
N ASN A 8 -11.99 10.10 7.02
CA ASN A 8 -11.34 9.30 5.99
C ASN A 8 -10.76 10.16 4.86
N ILE A 9 -11.50 11.19 4.41
CA ILE A 9 -11.01 12.12 3.39
C ILE A 9 -9.75 12.84 3.87
N ILE A 10 -9.77 13.33 5.12
CA ILE A 10 -8.61 13.98 5.72
C ILE A 10 -7.42 13.01 5.78
N LEU A 11 -7.63 11.76 6.20
CA LEU A 11 -6.55 10.77 6.27
C LEU A 11 -5.96 10.42 4.89
N ILE A 12 -6.80 10.31 3.87
CA ILE A 12 -6.36 10.10 2.47
C ILE A 12 -5.49 11.28 2.03
N ILE A 13 -5.92 12.52 2.28
CA ILE A 13 -5.15 13.72 1.93
C ILE A 13 -3.83 13.74 2.70
N VAL A 14 -3.84 13.52 4.01
CA VAL A 14 -2.62 13.50 4.84
C VAL A 14 -1.66 12.43 4.32
N LEU A 15 -2.13 11.22 4.02
CA LEU A 15 -1.28 10.15 3.52
C LEU A 15 -0.67 10.49 2.16
N ALA A 16 -1.45 11.07 1.24
CA ALA A 16 -0.96 11.52 -0.06
C ALA A 16 0.07 12.64 0.09
N VAL A 17 -0.20 13.64 0.93
CA VAL A 17 0.73 14.75 1.20
C VAL A 17 2.03 14.21 1.80
N VAL A 18 1.98 13.31 2.78
CA VAL A 18 3.18 12.69 3.36
C VAL A 18 3.98 11.94 2.29
N GLN A 19 3.32 11.16 1.42
CA GLN A 19 4.00 10.47 0.32
C GLN A 19 4.70 11.47 -0.62
N ILE A 20 3.98 12.48 -1.11
CA ILE A 20 4.47 13.40 -2.14
C ILE A 20 5.52 14.37 -1.56
N SER A 21 5.30 14.89 -0.36
CA SER A 21 6.14 15.97 0.19
C SER A 21 7.28 15.46 1.05
N LEU A 22 7.03 14.47 1.93
CA LEU A 22 8.05 13.99 2.85
C LEU A 22 8.83 12.84 2.21
N ILE A 23 8.13 11.78 1.80
CA ILE A 23 8.82 10.58 1.30
C ILE A 23 9.58 10.89 0.02
N SER A 24 8.94 11.49 -0.99
CA SER A 24 9.63 11.78 -2.26
C SER A 24 10.75 12.81 -2.15
N ALA A 25 10.81 13.62 -1.08
CA ALA A 25 11.89 14.58 -0.84
C ALA A 25 13.07 13.99 -0.05
N LEU A 26 12.95 12.78 0.50
CA LEU A 26 14.03 12.16 1.27
C LEU A 26 15.21 11.80 0.36
N PRO A 27 16.46 12.12 0.78
CA PRO A 27 17.64 11.78 0.00
C PRO A 27 17.93 10.29 0.03
N GLY A 28 18.53 9.80 -1.06
CA GLY A 28 18.99 8.42 -1.18
C GLY A 28 17.84 7.42 -1.26
N LEU A 29 18.00 6.27 -0.60
CA LEU A 29 17.11 5.12 -0.77
C LEU A 29 15.69 5.38 -0.27
N ALA A 30 15.56 6.19 0.79
CA ALA A 30 14.28 6.44 1.44
C ALA A 30 13.24 7.11 0.54
N GLY A 31 13.69 7.83 -0.52
CA GLY A 31 12.81 8.42 -1.52
C GLY A 31 12.03 7.41 -2.37
N ASN A 32 12.50 6.17 -2.45
CA ASN A 32 11.86 5.11 -3.24
C ASN A 32 10.71 4.42 -2.49
N LEU A 33 10.48 4.74 -1.22
CA LEU A 33 9.44 4.11 -0.41
C LEU A 33 8.04 4.43 -0.96
N ASN A 34 7.20 3.40 -1.06
CA ASN A 34 5.80 3.56 -1.49
C ASN A 34 4.85 3.40 -0.29
N LEU A 35 4.70 4.47 0.49
CA LEU A 35 3.87 4.49 1.70
C LEU A 35 2.40 4.23 1.37
N VAL A 36 1.94 4.77 0.24
CA VAL A 36 0.57 4.60 -0.26
C VAL A 36 0.25 3.12 -0.46
N LEU A 37 1.12 2.40 -1.18
CA LEU A 37 0.90 1.00 -1.45
C LEU A 37 0.92 0.16 -0.17
N VAL A 38 1.92 0.37 0.70
CA VAL A 38 2.00 -0.37 1.96
C VAL A 38 0.75 -0.10 2.81
N ALA A 39 0.32 1.15 2.95
CA ALA A 39 -0.90 1.50 3.68
C ALA A 39 -2.14 0.81 3.09
N LEU A 40 -2.29 0.78 1.76
CA LEU A 40 -3.41 0.11 1.10
C LEU A 40 -3.45 -1.40 1.36
N ILE A 41 -2.30 -2.07 1.38
CA ILE A 41 -2.22 -3.50 1.70
C ILE A 41 -2.67 -3.77 3.14
N PHE A 42 -2.29 -2.90 4.08
CA PHE A 42 -2.76 -2.99 5.46
C PHE A 42 -4.26 -2.71 5.59
N ILE A 43 -4.76 -1.66 4.93
CA ILE A 43 -6.19 -1.35 4.90
C ILE A 43 -6.97 -2.55 4.35
N LEU A 44 -6.54 -3.14 3.23
CA LEU A 44 -7.15 -4.32 2.65
C LEU A 44 -7.14 -5.51 3.63
N GLY A 45 -6.00 -5.78 4.26
CA GLY A 45 -5.85 -6.92 5.17
C GLY A 45 -6.61 -6.79 6.50
N PHE A 46 -6.94 -5.57 6.95
CA PHE A 46 -7.67 -5.34 8.19
C PHE A 46 -9.15 -4.94 7.99
N SER A 47 -9.57 -4.57 6.78
CA SER A 47 -10.93 -4.13 6.48
C SER A 47 -11.60 -4.99 5.41
N SER A 48 -12.24 -4.35 4.41
CA SER A 48 -12.90 -4.99 3.27
C SER A 48 -12.37 -4.41 1.96
N LEU A 49 -12.55 -5.16 0.86
CA LEU A 49 -12.19 -4.69 -0.48
C LEU A 49 -12.87 -3.35 -0.81
N ASP A 50 -14.16 -3.21 -0.50
CA ASP A 50 -14.91 -1.98 -0.78
C ASP A 50 -14.28 -0.76 -0.12
N PHE A 51 -13.85 -0.90 1.14
CA PHE A 51 -13.20 0.18 1.86
C PHE A 51 -11.82 0.50 1.28
N ALA A 52 -11.01 -0.52 1.00
CA ALA A 52 -9.70 -0.34 0.39
C ALA A 52 -9.78 0.24 -1.04
N ALA A 53 -10.82 -0.11 -1.80
CA ALA A 53 -11.09 0.43 -3.13
C ALA A 53 -11.40 1.92 -3.08
N TRP A 54 -12.22 2.38 -2.12
CA TRP A 54 -12.46 3.80 -1.90
C TRP A 54 -11.17 4.59 -1.61
N TRP A 55 -10.30 4.03 -0.77
CA TRP A 55 -8.98 4.63 -0.51
C TRP A 55 -8.09 4.64 -1.74
N THR A 56 -8.15 3.59 -2.54
CA THR A 56 -7.37 3.48 -3.79
C THR A 56 -7.79 4.53 -4.80
N ILE A 57 -9.10 4.77 -4.96
CA ILE A 57 -9.62 5.84 -5.82
C ILE A 57 -9.13 7.20 -5.31
N GLY A 58 -9.28 7.47 -4.01
CA GLY A 58 -8.86 8.74 -3.42
C GLY A 58 -7.36 9.01 -3.55
N LEU A 59 -6.52 8.04 -3.18
CA LEU A 59 -5.07 8.17 -3.27
C LEU A 59 -4.58 8.18 -4.72
N GLY A 60 -5.13 7.32 -5.58
CA GLY A 60 -4.79 7.29 -7.00
C GLY A 60 -5.09 8.61 -7.68
N PHE A 61 -6.27 9.20 -7.42
CA PHE A 61 -6.63 10.51 -7.95
C PHE A 61 -5.71 11.63 -7.44
N LEU A 62 -5.38 11.64 -6.16
CA LEU A 62 -4.45 12.63 -5.61
C LEU A 62 -3.06 12.51 -6.21
N LEU A 63 -2.51 11.29 -6.35
CA LEU A 63 -1.21 11.08 -6.98
C LEU A 63 -1.20 11.51 -8.45
N GLU A 64 -2.33 11.35 -9.16
CA GLU A 64 -2.49 11.77 -10.55
C GLU A 64 -2.30 13.28 -10.73
N ILE A 65 -2.83 14.09 -9.80
CA ILE A 65 -2.74 15.57 -9.86
C ILE A 65 -1.27 16.04 -9.80
N PHE A 66 -0.41 15.29 -9.12
CA PHE A 66 1.00 15.64 -8.92
C PHE A 66 1.97 14.84 -9.81
N SER A 67 1.44 14.16 -10.82
CA SER A 67 2.19 13.26 -11.68
C SER A 67 2.33 13.79 -13.11
N PHE A 68 3.46 13.47 -13.75
CA PHE A 68 3.70 13.69 -15.18
C PHE A 68 3.25 12.52 -16.08
N LEU A 69 2.79 11.41 -15.49
CA LEU A 69 2.24 10.28 -16.23
C LEU A 69 0.85 10.60 -16.82
N PRO A 70 0.40 9.84 -17.84
CA PRO A 70 -0.91 10.03 -18.44
C PRO A 70 -2.02 9.80 -17.41
N PHE A 71 -3.06 10.63 -17.51
CA PHE A 71 -4.20 10.57 -16.61
C PHE A 71 -4.76 9.14 -16.48
N GLY A 72 -4.76 8.63 -15.27
CA GLY A 72 -5.26 7.31 -14.91
C GLY A 72 -4.16 6.27 -14.67
N ALA A 73 -2.89 6.59 -14.93
CA ALA A 73 -1.80 5.65 -14.72
C ALA A 73 -1.73 5.18 -13.25
N TYR A 74 -1.80 6.10 -12.28
CA TYR A 74 -1.76 5.74 -10.86
C TYR A 74 -3.04 5.04 -10.41
N LEU A 75 -4.19 5.55 -10.86
CA LEU A 75 -5.50 5.00 -10.50
C LEU A 75 -5.64 3.55 -10.98
N ILE A 76 -5.29 3.27 -12.23
CA ILE A 76 -5.33 1.91 -12.81
C ILE A 76 -4.31 1.02 -12.12
N SER A 77 -3.07 1.48 -11.93
CA SER A 77 -2.01 0.68 -11.33
C SER A 77 -2.33 0.27 -9.89
N LEU A 78 -2.78 1.22 -9.05
CA LEU A 78 -3.19 0.91 -7.69
C LEU A 78 -4.43 0.02 -7.64
N SER A 79 -5.43 0.28 -8.49
CA SER A 79 -6.67 -0.52 -8.51
C SER A 79 -6.41 -1.97 -8.90
N LEU A 80 -5.65 -2.20 -9.98
CA LEU A 80 -5.27 -3.54 -10.41
C LEU A 80 -4.42 -4.25 -9.37
N THR A 81 -3.45 -3.54 -8.78
CA THR A 81 -2.62 -4.10 -7.71
C THR A 81 -3.47 -4.51 -6.51
N LEU A 82 -4.43 -3.67 -6.10
CA LEU A 82 -5.35 -3.97 -5.01
C LEU A 82 -6.23 -5.19 -5.32
N MET A 83 -6.77 -5.29 -6.54
CA MET A 83 -7.58 -6.43 -6.96
C MET A 83 -6.79 -7.74 -6.91
N ILE A 84 -5.56 -7.74 -7.45
CA ILE A 84 -4.68 -8.91 -7.42
C ILE A 84 -4.27 -9.24 -5.97
N ALA A 85 -3.94 -8.23 -5.16
CA ALA A 85 -3.62 -8.42 -3.75
C ALA A 85 -4.81 -9.01 -2.97
N ASN A 86 -6.04 -8.57 -3.24
CA ASN A 86 -7.24 -9.13 -2.61
C ASN A 86 -7.47 -10.59 -3.03
N PHE A 87 -7.25 -10.90 -4.31
CA PHE A 87 -7.29 -12.29 -4.78
C PHE A 87 -6.25 -13.16 -4.04
N LEU A 88 -5.00 -12.72 -3.96
CA LEU A 88 -3.96 -13.44 -3.23
C LEU A 88 -4.31 -13.60 -1.74
N LEU A 89 -4.82 -12.55 -1.10
CA LEU A 89 -5.21 -12.58 0.31
C LEU A 89 -6.33 -13.60 0.57
N ASN A 90 -7.35 -13.67 -0.28
CA ASN A 90 -8.50 -14.54 -0.06
C ASN A 90 -8.26 -16.01 -0.47
N TYR A 91 -7.44 -16.25 -1.49
CA TYR A 91 -7.26 -17.60 -2.06
C TYR A 91 -5.93 -18.27 -1.69
N PHE A 92 -4.87 -17.50 -1.44
CA PHE A 92 -3.53 -18.06 -1.15
C PHE A 92 -3.13 -17.91 0.32
N PHE A 93 -3.45 -16.78 0.95
CA PHE A 93 -3.03 -16.50 2.32
C PHE A 93 -4.09 -16.92 3.34
N THR A 94 -3.99 -18.15 3.84
CA THR A 94 -4.95 -18.70 4.81
C THR A 94 -4.93 -17.99 6.18
N ASN A 95 -3.79 -17.40 6.55
CA ASN A 95 -3.60 -16.75 7.86
C ASN A 95 -3.24 -15.28 7.70
N ARG A 96 -3.79 -14.41 8.55
CA ARG A 96 -3.38 -12.98 8.67
C ARG A 96 -2.12 -12.83 9.54
N SER A 97 -1.07 -13.56 9.19
CA SER A 97 0.23 -13.54 9.87
C SER A 97 1.15 -12.45 9.29
N LEU A 98 2.19 -12.06 10.03
CA LEU A 98 3.22 -11.15 9.52
C LEU A 98 3.79 -11.64 8.17
N TYR A 99 4.08 -12.94 8.05
CA TYR A 99 4.63 -13.52 6.82
C TYR A 99 3.70 -13.31 5.62
N SER A 100 2.39 -13.45 5.81
CA SER A 100 1.40 -13.21 4.77
C SER A 100 1.39 -11.73 4.34
N PHE A 101 1.46 -10.80 5.29
CA PHE A 101 1.52 -9.36 4.98
C PHE A 101 2.83 -8.98 4.27
N LEU A 102 3.96 -9.57 4.66
CA LEU A 102 5.24 -9.33 3.99
C LEU A 102 5.22 -9.87 2.55
N ALA A 103 4.78 -11.12 2.37
CA ALA A 103 4.65 -11.70 1.04
C ALA A 103 3.68 -10.89 0.16
N LEU A 104 2.53 -10.48 0.70
CA LEU A 104 1.55 -9.68 0.00
C LEU A 104 2.09 -8.30 -0.37
N THR A 105 2.80 -7.62 0.54
CA THR A 105 3.41 -6.31 0.27
C THR A 105 4.50 -6.40 -0.79
N GLY A 106 5.35 -7.43 -0.73
CA GLY A 106 6.39 -7.67 -1.74
C GLY A 106 5.79 -7.92 -3.13
N LEU A 107 4.82 -8.84 -3.23
CA LEU A 107 4.15 -9.13 -4.50
C LEU A 107 3.38 -7.92 -5.04
N ALA A 108 2.66 -7.21 -4.17
CA ALA A 108 1.95 -5.99 -4.56
C ALA A 108 2.92 -4.92 -5.08
N THR A 109 4.10 -4.77 -4.46
CA THR A 109 5.13 -3.84 -4.94
C THR A 109 5.61 -4.21 -6.34
N VAL A 110 5.90 -5.49 -6.57
CA VAL A 110 6.32 -5.98 -7.90
C VAL A 110 5.22 -5.72 -8.94
N ILE A 111 3.97 -6.08 -8.63
CA ILE A 111 2.84 -5.89 -9.54
C ILE A 111 2.64 -4.41 -9.87
N TYR A 112 2.62 -3.56 -8.85
CA TYR A 112 2.45 -2.11 -9.01
C TYR A 112 3.54 -1.52 -9.91
N GLU A 113 4.80 -1.87 -9.64
CA GLU A 113 5.93 -1.40 -10.43
C GLU A 113 5.87 -1.91 -11.88
N LEU A 114 5.49 -3.17 -12.10
CA LEU A 114 5.33 -3.69 -13.46
C LEU A 114 4.29 -2.89 -14.25
N ILE A 115 3.15 -2.56 -13.63
CA ILE A 115 2.08 -1.80 -14.31
C ILE A 115 2.54 -0.35 -14.56
N ILE A 116 3.14 0.32 -13.59
CA ILE A 116 3.62 1.70 -13.77
C ILE A 116 4.73 1.79 -14.81
N ASN A 117 5.70 0.88 -14.79
CA ASN A 117 6.76 0.87 -15.79
C ASN A 117 6.22 0.55 -17.20
N PHE A 118 5.12 -0.21 -17.30
CA PHE A 118 4.41 -0.41 -18.57
C PHE A 118 3.78 0.90 -19.10
N PHE A 119 3.17 1.72 -18.23
CA PHE A 119 2.70 3.06 -18.63
C PHE A 119 3.86 3.95 -19.07
N VAL A 120 4.95 3.98 -18.31
CA VAL A 120 6.16 4.76 -18.67
C VAL A 120 6.67 4.34 -20.06
N LEU A 121 6.74 3.04 -20.34
CA LEU A 121 7.18 2.50 -21.63
C LEU A 121 6.34 3.02 -22.79
N ILE A 122 5.00 2.93 -22.66
CA ILE A 122 4.09 3.28 -23.76
C ILE A 122 4.12 4.77 -24.05
N PHE A 123 4.22 5.61 -23.01
CA PHE A 123 3.95 7.04 -23.13
C PHE A 123 5.19 7.93 -23.13
N MET A 124 6.34 7.46 -22.62
CA MET A 124 7.57 8.25 -22.57
C MET A 124 8.60 7.88 -23.64
N GLU A 125 8.24 7.02 -24.60
CA GLU A 125 9.11 6.56 -25.72
C GLU A 125 10.52 6.14 -25.26
N ILE A 126 10.63 5.54 -24.07
CA ILE A 126 11.93 5.14 -23.52
C ILE A 126 12.45 3.91 -24.28
N ASN A 127 13.71 3.96 -24.70
CA ASN A 127 14.42 2.81 -25.27
C ASN A 127 14.55 1.67 -24.24
N LEU A 128 13.57 0.77 -24.24
CA LEU A 128 13.41 -0.30 -23.26
C LEU A 128 14.63 -1.23 -23.09
N PRO A 129 15.32 -1.63 -24.17
CA PRO A 129 16.48 -2.53 -24.03
C PRO A 129 17.60 -1.90 -23.20
N ALA A 130 17.80 -0.58 -23.29
CA ALA A 130 18.82 0.13 -22.53
C ALA A 130 18.42 0.30 -21.06
N ALA A 131 17.14 0.57 -20.78
CA ALA A 131 16.65 0.74 -19.41
C ALA A 131 16.63 -0.58 -18.61
N LEU A 132 16.22 -1.69 -19.24
CA LEU A 132 16.16 -3.01 -18.59
C LEU A 132 17.52 -3.67 -18.39
N THR A 133 18.51 -3.31 -19.21
CA THR A 133 19.89 -3.83 -19.08
C THR A 133 20.76 -2.99 -18.16
N ALA A 134 20.29 -1.80 -17.77
CA ALA A 134 20.97 -0.99 -16.77
C ALA A 134 20.86 -1.67 -15.39
N GLY A 135 21.99 -2.14 -14.84
CA GLY A 135 22.04 -2.78 -13.51
C GLY A 135 21.40 -1.94 -12.39
N ASN A 136 21.47 -0.61 -12.51
CA ASN A 136 20.87 0.33 -11.56
C ASN A 136 19.34 0.24 -11.51
N PHE A 137 18.68 -0.14 -12.61
CA PHE A 137 17.22 -0.30 -12.64
C PHE A 137 16.80 -1.39 -11.65
N TRP A 138 17.35 -2.60 -11.78
CA TRP A 138 17.02 -3.72 -10.92
C TRP A 138 17.41 -3.48 -9.46
N PHE A 139 18.54 -2.82 -9.23
CA PHE A 139 18.97 -2.48 -7.88
C PHE A 139 17.97 -1.52 -7.20
N SER A 140 17.54 -0.46 -7.88
CA SER A 140 16.53 0.47 -7.33
C SER A 140 15.19 -0.20 -7.02
N LYS A 141 14.75 -1.18 -7.82
CA LYS A 141 13.51 -1.92 -7.57
C LYS A 141 13.64 -2.87 -6.38
N LEU A 142 14.80 -3.53 -6.22
CA LEU A 142 15.07 -4.36 -5.05
C LEU A 142 15.11 -3.52 -3.77
N GLU A 143 15.71 -2.33 -3.81
CA GLU A 143 15.73 -1.40 -2.69
C GLU A 143 14.32 -0.97 -2.28
N GLN A 144 13.49 -0.60 -3.26
CA GLN A 144 12.09 -0.24 -3.03
C GLN A 144 11.30 -1.38 -2.37
N ILE A 145 11.46 -2.61 -2.85
CA ILE A 145 10.83 -3.79 -2.23
C ILE A 145 11.33 -3.94 -0.79
N GLY A 146 12.64 -3.86 -0.56
CA GLY A 146 13.23 -3.95 0.77
C GLY A 146 12.68 -2.91 1.75
N LEU A 147 12.56 -1.66 1.31
CA LEU A 147 12.00 -0.57 2.11
C LEU A 147 10.51 -0.75 2.40
N ASN A 148 9.72 -1.17 1.42
CA ASN A 148 8.30 -1.44 1.61
C ASN A 148 8.08 -2.61 2.58
N LEU A 149 8.90 -3.66 2.50
CA LEU A 149 8.87 -4.77 3.45
C LEU A 149 9.26 -4.33 4.86
N LEU A 150 10.31 -3.53 4.99
CA LEU A 150 10.73 -2.97 6.28
C LEU A 150 9.62 -2.11 6.90
N LEU A 151 8.99 -1.25 6.09
CA LEU A 151 7.86 -0.45 6.54
C LEU A 151 6.67 -1.33 6.94
N ALA A 152 6.38 -2.39 6.19
CA ALA A 152 5.33 -3.34 6.54
C ALA A 152 5.60 -4.03 7.89
N VAL A 153 6.85 -4.40 8.19
CA VAL A 153 7.24 -4.92 9.52
C VAL A 153 6.91 -3.88 10.60
N ILE A 154 7.32 -2.63 10.42
CA ILE A 154 7.09 -1.54 11.38
C ILE A 154 5.59 -1.35 11.63
N ILE A 155 4.79 -1.20 10.56
CA ILE A 155 3.34 -1.00 10.67
C ILE A 155 2.67 -2.20 11.35
N TYR A 156 3.08 -3.43 11.00
CA TYR A 156 2.54 -4.63 11.63
C TYR A 156 2.76 -4.65 13.15
N TYR A 157 3.99 -4.33 13.61
CA TYR A 157 4.29 -4.28 15.04
C TYR A 157 3.55 -3.14 15.75
N ILE A 158 3.42 -1.97 15.13
CA ILE A 158 2.63 -0.86 15.68
C ILE A 158 1.18 -1.30 15.87
N ILE A 159 0.56 -1.89 14.85
CA ILE A 159 -0.83 -2.37 14.92
C ILE A 159 -0.97 -3.48 15.97
N HIS A 160 -0.04 -4.44 15.99
CA HIS A 160 -0.06 -5.53 16.96
C HIS A 160 0.07 -5.03 18.40
N PHE A 161 0.97 -4.06 18.64
CA PHE A 161 1.15 -3.44 19.95
C PHE A 161 -0.10 -2.67 20.40
N LEU A 162 -0.67 -1.84 19.53
CA LEU A 162 -1.91 -1.10 19.81
C LEU A 162 -3.10 -2.04 20.04
N GLY A 163 -3.20 -3.13 19.27
CA GLY A 163 -4.27 -4.12 19.39
C GLY A 163 -4.23 -4.93 20.69
N ARG A 164 -3.03 -5.18 21.26
CA ARG A 164 -2.90 -5.91 22.55
C ARG A 164 -3.48 -5.13 23.73
N ASN A 165 -3.37 -3.80 23.71
CA ASN A 165 -3.88 -2.95 24.79
C ASN A 165 -5.40 -2.74 24.74
N LEU A 166 -6.06 -3.15 23.65
CA LEU A 166 -7.51 -3.01 23.45
C LEU A 166 -8.31 -4.28 23.77
N ARG A 167 -7.71 -5.30 24.39
CA ARG A 167 -8.47 -6.49 24.84
C ARG A 167 -9.56 -6.05 25.83
N PRO A 168 -10.86 -6.22 25.50
CA PRO A 168 -11.93 -5.83 26.40
C PRO A 168 -11.89 -6.75 27.62
N VAL A 169 -11.66 -6.15 28.79
CA VAL A 169 -11.76 -6.77 30.13
C VAL A 169 -13.25 -6.99 30.47
N PHE A 170 -14.01 -7.66 29.60
CA PHE A 170 -15.45 -7.92 29.78
C PHE A 170 -15.80 -9.40 29.60
N LEU A 171 -15.03 -10.28 30.25
CA LEU A 171 -15.42 -11.67 30.46
C LEU A 171 -15.28 -12.10 31.92
N PHE A 172 -15.82 -11.33 32.85
CA PHE A 172 -16.20 -11.85 34.17
C PHE A 172 -17.31 -10.98 34.73
N HIS A 173 -18.57 -11.36 34.54
CA HIS A 173 -19.64 -11.19 35.53
C HIS A 173 -20.80 -12.13 35.17
N GLY A 174 -20.88 -13.25 35.91
CA GLY A 174 -22.16 -13.78 36.36
C GLY A 174 -22.88 -14.77 35.46
N VAL A 175 -22.31 -15.96 35.26
CA VAL A 175 -23.16 -17.16 35.28
C VAL A 175 -23.61 -17.32 36.74
N LYS A 176 -24.83 -16.89 37.08
CA LYS A 176 -25.59 -17.53 38.14
C LYS A 176 -26.60 -18.44 37.47
N LYS A 177 -26.28 -19.73 37.45
CA LYS A 177 -27.27 -20.81 37.41
C LYS A 177 -28.24 -20.56 38.57
N TYR A 178 -29.53 -20.46 38.29
CA TYR A 178 -30.62 -21.21 38.93
C TYR A 178 -31.80 -21.22 37.98
#